data_AF-A0A7S4I4I0-F1
#
_entry.id   AF-A0A7S4I4I0-F1
#
_cell.length_a   1.000
_cell.length_b   1.000
_cell.length_c   1.000
_cell.angle_alpha   90.00
_cell.angle_beta   90.00
_cell.angle_gamma   90.00
#
_symmetry.space_group_name_H-M   'P 1'
#
loop_
_entity.id
_entity.type
_entity.pdbx_description
1 polymer ?
#
loop_
_entity_poly.entity_id
_entity_poly.type
_entity_poly.pdbx_seq_one_letter_code
_entity_poly.pdbx_strand_id
1 'polypeptide(L)'
;RVNGSNSAAYGVTQPQRLPASAVFRVNASTGQRVSGSAGQRPRKRPNLTMHPLVRDLYKRAILVGKDYPRPDGLEYVRRTWKAALRNPANCPACYSADNGGEVGAPDACERQIRRAVGRGRHMVREMIGVVQLKKYRTMRRRYGEGAGGEAE
;
A
#
# COMPACT_ATOMS: atom_id res chain seq x y z
N ARG A 1 21.67 16.07 -42.01
CA ARG A 1 21.54 15.67 -43.43
C ARG A 1 22.58 14.56 -43.63
N VAL A 2 22.31 13.30 -43.92
CA VAL A 2 21.19 12.62 -44.61
C VAL A 2 21.02 11.22 -43.99
N ASN A 3 19.78 10.75 -43.93
CA ASN A 3 19.33 9.41 -43.53
C ASN A 3 19.72 8.34 -44.58
N GLY A 4 19.69 7.05 -44.23
CA GLY A 4 19.59 6.02 -45.28
C GLY A 4 19.85 4.58 -44.83
N SER A 5 18.82 3.94 -44.28
CA SER A 5 18.69 2.50 -44.08
C SER A 5 18.78 1.71 -45.39
N ASN A 6 19.29 0.48 -45.37
CA ASN A 6 18.52 -0.76 -45.64
C ASN A 6 19.32 -1.95 -46.21
N SER A 7 19.01 -3.11 -45.59
CA SER A 7 18.73 -4.41 -46.22
C SER A 7 19.86 -5.22 -46.87
N ALA A 8 20.19 -6.34 -46.22
CA ALA A 8 20.53 -7.58 -46.91
C ALA A 8 19.84 -8.76 -46.20
N ALA A 9 18.72 -9.20 -46.76
CA ALA A 9 18.19 -10.55 -46.60
C ALA A 9 18.25 -11.20 -47.99
N TYR A 10 18.45 -12.53 -48.07
CA TYR A 10 17.81 -13.51 -48.97
C TYR A 10 18.70 -14.76 -49.14
N GLY A 11 18.06 -15.94 -49.07
CA GLY A 11 18.63 -17.27 -49.30
C GLY A 11 18.27 -18.25 -48.17
N VAL A 12 17.00 -18.67 -48.00
CA VAL A 12 16.30 -19.76 -48.72
C VAL A 12 17.05 -21.10 -48.67
N THR A 13 16.57 -22.02 -47.80
CA THR A 13 16.31 -23.43 -48.16
C THR A 13 15.44 -24.10 -47.08
N GLN A 14 14.17 -24.35 -47.41
CA GLN A 14 13.40 -25.49 -46.88
C GLN A 14 13.73 -26.72 -47.73
N PRO A 15 13.55 -27.95 -47.19
CA PRO A 15 12.44 -28.75 -47.69
C PRO A 15 11.69 -29.59 -46.62
N GLN A 16 10.37 -29.37 -46.56
CA GLN A 16 9.25 -30.32 -46.68
C GLN A 16 9.30 -31.78 -46.09
N ARG A 17 8.20 -32.08 -45.35
CA ARG A 17 7.33 -33.30 -45.30
C ARG A 17 7.67 -34.55 -44.43
N LEU A 18 6.95 -34.63 -43.28
CA LEU A 18 6.04 -35.68 -42.70
C LEU A 18 6.07 -37.13 -43.25
N PRO A 19 5.73 -38.22 -42.48
CA PRO A 19 4.58 -38.29 -41.55
C PRO A 19 4.63 -39.23 -40.30
N ALA A 20 3.60 -39.04 -39.46
CA ALA A 20 2.82 -40.03 -38.71
C ALA A 20 3.49 -41.24 -38.02
N SER A 21 3.56 -41.17 -36.69
CA SER A 21 3.13 -42.30 -35.85
C SER A 21 2.61 -41.78 -34.51
N ALA A 22 1.29 -41.72 -34.43
CA ALA A 22 0.55 -41.58 -33.19
C ALA A 22 0.91 -42.74 -32.26
N VAL A 23 1.59 -42.47 -31.14
CA VAL A 23 1.54 -43.40 -30.01
C VAL A 23 0.33 -42.99 -29.18
N PHE A 24 -0.82 -43.44 -29.65
CA PHE A 24 -2.06 -43.47 -28.88
C PHE A 24 -1.87 -44.51 -27.77
N ARG A 25 -1.49 -44.08 -26.56
CA ARG A 25 -1.67 -44.94 -25.38
C ARG A 25 -3.12 -44.80 -24.92
N VAL A 26 -3.96 -45.68 -25.45
CA VAL A 26 -5.23 -46.03 -24.81
C VAL A 26 -4.89 -46.86 -23.58
N ASN A 27 -5.16 -46.34 -22.39
CA ASN A 27 -5.29 -47.17 -21.20
C ASN A 27 -6.77 -47.22 -20.86
N ALA A 28 -7.41 -48.30 -21.30
CA ALA A 28 -8.74 -48.65 -20.88
C ALA A 28 -8.70 -49.28 -19.48
N SER A 29 -9.82 -49.15 -18.77
CA SER A 29 -10.12 -49.69 -17.44
C SER A 29 -9.60 -48.86 -16.25
N THR A 30 -10.51 -48.02 -15.78
CA THR A 30 -10.85 -47.75 -14.37
C THR A 30 -11.19 -46.28 -14.26
N GLY A 31 -12.48 -45.98 -14.37
CA GLY A 31 -13.02 -44.68 -14.05
C GLY A 31 -12.84 -44.41 -12.56
N GLN A 32 -11.73 -43.78 -12.21
CA GLN A 32 -11.62 -43.01 -10.98
C GLN A 32 -11.04 -41.64 -11.36
N ARG A 33 -11.93 -40.66 -11.34
CA ARG A 33 -11.62 -39.25 -11.51
C ARG A 33 -10.88 -38.82 -10.24
N VAL A 34 -9.56 -38.99 -10.22
CA VAL A 34 -8.74 -38.42 -9.16
C VAL A 34 -8.76 -36.91 -9.39
N SER A 35 -9.56 -36.21 -8.59
CA SER A 35 -9.59 -34.76 -8.50
C SER A 35 -8.16 -34.28 -8.29
N GLY A 36 -7.52 -33.83 -9.37
CA GLY A 36 -6.24 -33.16 -9.29
C GLY A 36 -6.43 -31.95 -8.39
N SER A 37 -5.94 -32.03 -7.15
CA SER A 37 -5.84 -30.90 -6.25
C SER A 37 -4.83 -29.95 -6.86
N ALA A 38 -5.32 -29.10 -7.77
CA ALA A 38 -4.59 -27.95 -8.29
C ALA A 38 -3.88 -27.29 -7.11
N GLY A 39 -2.56 -27.19 -7.24
CA GLY A 39 -1.63 -26.86 -6.17
C GLY A 39 -2.22 -25.84 -5.20
N GLN A 40 -2.52 -26.30 -4.00
CA GLN A 40 -2.77 -25.39 -2.89
C GLN A 40 -1.45 -24.66 -2.68
N ARG A 41 -1.34 -23.46 -3.26
CA ARG A 41 -0.32 -22.49 -2.88
C ARG A 41 -0.30 -22.49 -1.35
N PRO A 42 0.87 -22.63 -0.70
CA PRO A 42 0.93 -22.58 0.75
C PRO A 42 0.18 -21.32 1.16
N ARG A 43 -0.92 -21.46 1.91
CA ARG A 43 -1.67 -20.30 2.40
C ARG A 43 -0.64 -19.48 3.13
N LYS A 44 -0.29 -18.32 2.56
CA LYS A 44 0.67 -17.38 3.12
C LYS A 44 0.19 -17.19 4.55
N ARG A 45 0.94 -17.71 5.54
CA ARG A 45 0.61 -17.54 6.95
C ARG A 45 0.18 -16.08 7.09
N PRO A 46 -1.03 -15.76 7.61
CA PRO A 46 -1.44 -14.37 7.71
C PRO A 46 -0.33 -13.69 8.49
N ASN A 47 0.41 -12.85 7.76
CA ASN A 47 1.59 -12.18 8.26
C ASN A 47 1.08 -11.48 9.52
N LEU A 48 1.61 -11.81 10.71
CA LEU A 48 1.33 -11.22 12.04
C LEU A 48 1.73 -9.73 12.06
N THR A 49 1.31 -9.01 11.04
CA THR A 49 1.82 -7.73 10.62
C THR A 49 0.65 -6.77 10.66
N MET A 50 0.85 -5.66 11.35
CA MET A 50 -0.09 -4.55 11.52
C MET A 50 -0.98 -4.33 10.29
N HIS A 51 -2.29 -4.18 10.52
CA HIS A 51 -3.32 -4.03 9.50
C HIS A 51 -2.88 -3.08 8.37
N PRO A 52 -3.05 -3.43 7.08
CA PRO A 52 -2.47 -2.68 5.95
C PRO A 52 -2.89 -1.21 5.92
N LEU A 53 -4.15 -0.89 6.27
CA LEU A 53 -4.63 0.49 6.37
C LEU A 53 -3.91 1.30 7.46
N VAL A 54 -3.63 0.68 8.60
CA VAL A 54 -2.91 1.32 9.72
C VAL A 54 -1.44 1.55 9.31
N ARG A 55 -0.86 0.62 8.55
CA ARG A 55 0.49 0.75 8.01
C ARG A 55 0.61 1.89 7.00
N ASP A 56 -0.32 2.00 6.06
CA ASP A 56 -0.39 3.11 5.11
C ASP A 56 -0.53 4.45 5.84
N LEU A 57 -1.46 4.53 6.81
CA LEU A 57 -1.66 5.71 7.62
C LEU A 57 -0.39 6.14 8.36
N TYR A 58 0.29 5.20 9.03
CA TYR A 58 1.54 5.49 9.72
C TYR A 58 2.62 6.00 8.77
N LYS A 59 2.80 5.35 7.61
CA LYS A 59 3.77 5.79 6.59
C LYS A 59 3.50 7.22 6.14
N ARG A 60 2.23 7.57 5.86
CA ARG A 60 1.86 8.95 5.48
C ARG A 60 2.14 9.96 6.59
N ALA A 61 1.80 9.63 7.84
CA ALA A 61 2.09 10.48 8.97
C ALA A 61 3.59 10.75 9.14
N ILE A 62 4.43 9.73 8.95
CA ILE A 62 5.90 9.87 9.00
C ILE A 62 6.43 10.72 7.83
N LEU A 63 5.87 10.57 6.62
CA LEU A 63 6.27 11.38 5.47
C LEU A 63 5.97 12.87 5.70
N VAL A 64 4.74 13.21 6.11
CA VAL A 64 4.34 14.59 6.42
C VAL A 64 5.08 15.12 7.65
N GLY A 65 5.32 14.24 8.64
CA GLY A 65 5.98 14.59 9.89
C GLY A 65 7.43 15.05 9.75
N LYS A 66 8.09 14.80 8.61
CA LYS A 66 9.45 15.26 8.35
C LYS A 66 9.57 16.79 8.40
N ASP A 67 8.54 17.48 7.92
CA ASP A 67 8.51 18.94 7.82
C ASP A 67 7.75 19.61 8.99
N TYR A 68 7.36 18.83 10.00
CA TYR A 68 6.54 19.31 11.11
C TYR A 68 7.25 20.45 11.90
N PRO A 69 6.59 21.58 12.22
CA PRO A 69 7.23 22.79 12.74
C PRO A 69 7.82 22.70 14.16
N ARG A 70 7.62 21.60 14.88
CA ARG A 70 8.06 21.44 16.28
C ARG A 70 9.59 21.23 16.34
N PRO A 71 10.30 21.68 17.39
CA PRO A 71 11.75 21.44 17.54
C PRO A 71 12.15 19.96 17.45
N ASP A 72 11.38 19.08 18.11
CA ASP A 72 11.56 17.63 18.04
C ASP A 72 11.22 17.02 16.67
N GLY A 73 10.58 17.80 15.79
CA GLY A 73 10.20 17.46 14.43
C GLY A 73 9.52 16.10 14.28
N LEU A 74 10.17 15.23 13.49
CA LEU A 74 9.69 13.90 13.15
C LEU A 74 9.58 12.96 14.36
N GLU A 75 10.45 13.12 15.36
CA GLU A 75 10.49 12.16 16.48
C GLU A 75 9.28 12.33 17.40
N TYR A 76 8.83 13.57 17.59
CA TYR A 76 7.55 13.84 18.25
C TYR A 76 6.38 13.17 17.52
N VAL A 77 6.34 13.29 16.19
CA VAL A 77 5.30 12.66 15.36
C VAL A 77 5.36 11.15 15.51
N ARG A 78 6.53 10.53 15.43
CA ARG A 78 6.70 9.08 15.60
C ARG A 78 6.17 8.58 16.93
N ARG A 79 6.57 9.21 18.04
CA ARG A 79 6.14 8.83 19.40
C ARG A 79 4.63 8.96 19.55
N THR A 80 4.07 10.10 19.11
CA THR A 80 2.64 10.41 19.24
C THR A 80 1.78 9.43 18.42
N TRP A 81 2.16 9.19 17.16
CA TRP A 81 1.43 8.26 16.30
C TRP A 81 1.55 6.81 16.75
N LYS A 82 2.74 6.37 17.21
CA LYS A 82 2.89 5.03 17.79
C LYS A 82 2.00 4.84 19.03
N ALA A 83 1.93 5.83 19.91
CA ALA A 83 1.07 5.80 21.08
C ALA A 83 -0.41 5.77 20.70
N ALA A 84 -0.84 6.62 19.77
CA ALA A 84 -2.22 6.66 19.29
C ALA A 84 -2.65 5.34 18.63
N LEU A 85 -1.82 4.79 17.74
CA LEU A 85 -2.14 3.54 17.04
C LEU A 85 -2.20 2.31 17.96
N ARG A 86 -1.48 2.33 19.08
CA ARG A 86 -1.48 1.25 20.09
C ARG A 86 -2.50 1.45 21.21
N ASN A 87 -3.29 2.52 21.17
CA ASN A 87 -4.27 2.78 22.23
C ASN A 87 -5.47 1.82 22.10
N PRO A 88 -5.78 1.01 23.13
CA PRO A 88 -6.90 0.07 23.09
C PRO A 88 -8.26 0.77 22.94
N ALA A 89 -8.39 2.02 23.40
CA ALA A 89 -9.62 2.80 23.25
C ALA A 89 -9.99 3.09 21.78
N ASN A 90 -9.03 3.05 20.85
CA ASN A 90 -9.29 3.33 19.44
C ASN A 90 -9.98 2.19 18.69
N CYS A 91 -9.81 0.95 19.17
CA CYS A 91 -10.48 -0.23 18.63
C CYS A 91 -10.67 -1.27 19.73
N PRO A 92 -11.61 -1.08 20.67
CA PRO A 92 -11.82 -2.03 21.77
C PRO A 92 -12.09 -3.45 21.25
N ALA A 93 -12.86 -3.58 20.16
CA ALA A 93 -13.15 -4.88 19.55
C ALA A 93 -11.90 -5.59 18.99
N CYS A 94 -10.83 -4.85 18.68
CA CYS A 94 -9.55 -5.43 18.24
C CYS A 94 -8.75 -6.04 19.39
N TYR A 95 -8.94 -5.58 20.63
CA TYR A 95 -8.15 -5.99 21.80
C TYR A 95 -8.90 -6.97 22.72
N SER A 96 -10.20 -7.20 22.50
CA SER A 96 -11.01 -8.12 23.30
C SER A 96 -10.94 -9.59 22.86
N ALA A 97 -10.14 -9.92 21.83
CA ALA A 97 -10.16 -11.22 21.15
C ALA A 97 -9.44 -12.36 21.92
N ASP A 98 -8.84 -12.11 23.08
CA ASP A 98 -8.13 -13.14 23.85
C ASP A 98 -9.07 -14.08 24.63
N ASN A 99 -10.37 -13.80 24.69
CA ASN A 99 -11.34 -14.57 25.48
C ASN A 99 -12.25 -15.45 24.62
N GLY A 100 -11.71 -16.47 23.94
CA GLY A 100 -12.44 -17.67 23.47
C GLY A 100 -13.83 -17.47 22.85
N GLY A 101 -14.07 -16.32 22.22
CA GLY A 101 -15.41 -15.83 21.90
C GLY A 101 -15.78 -16.16 20.48
N GLU A 102 -16.92 -16.81 20.35
CA GLU A 102 -17.74 -17.06 19.16
C GLU A 102 -17.42 -16.23 17.90
N VAL A 103 -17.54 -16.90 16.76
CA VAL A 103 -17.39 -16.37 15.40
C VAL A 103 -18.41 -15.27 15.13
N GLY A 104 -18.10 -14.05 15.59
CA GLY A 104 -18.92 -12.85 15.47
C GLY A 104 -18.19 -11.65 16.08
N ALA A 105 -17.56 -10.74 15.33
CA ALA A 105 -17.47 -10.65 13.89
C ALA A 105 -16.16 -9.92 13.53
N PRO A 106 -15.26 -10.51 12.71
CA PRO A 106 -14.09 -9.80 12.17
C PRO A 106 -14.48 -8.44 11.54
N ASP A 107 -15.72 -8.34 11.05
CA ASP A 107 -16.28 -7.12 10.49
C ASP A 107 -16.45 -5.98 11.50
N ALA A 108 -16.72 -6.25 12.78
CA ALA A 108 -16.88 -5.19 13.78
C ALA A 108 -15.54 -4.52 14.09
N CYS A 109 -14.50 -5.34 14.28
CA CYS A 109 -13.11 -4.93 14.38
C CYS A 109 -12.69 -4.15 13.11
N GLU A 110 -12.97 -4.69 11.92
CA GLU A 110 -12.61 -4.04 10.66
C GLU A 110 -13.32 -2.69 10.47
N ARG A 111 -14.61 -2.58 10.81
CA ARG A 111 -15.36 -1.31 10.79
C ARG A 111 -14.74 -0.28 11.74
N GLN A 112 -14.34 -0.69 12.95
CA GLN A 112 -13.68 0.21 13.90
C GLN A 112 -12.32 0.67 13.40
N ILE A 113 -11.51 -0.23 12.83
CA ILE A 113 -10.23 0.11 12.19
C ILE A 113 -10.45 1.14 11.09
N ARG A 114 -11.43 0.93 10.19
CA ARG A 114 -11.74 1.88 9.11
C ARG A 114 -12.14 3.25 9.65
N ARG A 115 -12.98 3.30 10.70
CA ARG A 115 -13.37 4.56 11.37
C ARG A 115 -12.17 5.27 12.01
N ALA A 116 -11.34 4.55 12.75
CA ALA A 116 -10.14 5.09 13.40
C ALA A 116 -9.11 5.58 12.36
N VAL A 117 -8.91 4.83 11.28
CA VAL A 117 -8.06 5.25 10.15
C VAL A 117 -8.61 6.50 9.48
N GLY A 118 -9.94 6.61 9.32
CA GLY A 118 -10.58 7.82 8.81
C GLY A 118 -10.23 9.06 9.63
N ARG A 119 -10.32 8.97 10.96
CA ARG A 119 -9.88 10.03 11.88
C ARG A 119 -8.40 10.34 11.73
N GLY A 120 -7.55 9.32 11.65
CA GLY A 120 -6.12 9.51 11.41
C GLY A 120 -5.83 10.23 10.10
N ARG A 121 -6.51 9.87 9.00
CA ARG A 121 -6.34 10.54 7.70
C ARG A 121 -6.76 12.00 7.75
N HIS A 122 -7.77 12.35 8.55
CA HIS A 122 -8.11 13.75 8.82
C HIS A 122 -6.97 14.46 9.57
N MET A 123 -6.43 13.86 10.64
CA MET A 123 -5.28 14.44 11.36
C MET A 123 -4.04 14.64 10.48
N VAL A 124 -3.77 13.74 9.53
CA VAL A 124 -2.68 13.95 8.56
C VAL A 124 -2.93 15.18 7.69
N ARG A 125 -4.18 15.46 7.29
CA ARG A 125 -4.53 16.68 6.54
C ARG A 125 -4.30 17.93 7.38
N GLU A 126 -4.67 17.90 8.66
CA GLU A 126 -4.38 19.00 9.60
C GLU A 126 -2.87 19.24 9.74
N MET A 127 -2.07 18.16 9.85
CA MET A 127 -0.62 18.29 9.88
C MET A 127 -0.06 18.94 8.60
N ILE A 128 -0.60 18.59 7.42
CA ILE A 128 -0.21 19.25 6.16
C ILE A 128 -0.54 20.74 6.22
N GLY A 129 -1.72 21.11 6.71
CA GLY A 129 -2.12 22.52 6.88
C GLY A 129 -1.15 23.30 7.78
N VAL A 130 -0.70 22.69 8.88
CA VAL A 130 0.28 23.30 9.78
C VAL A 130 1.65 23.51 9.08
N VAL A 131 2.09 22.53 8.29
CA VAL A 131 3.33 22.66 7.49
C VAL A 131 3.21 23.77 6.45
N GLN A 132 2.09 23.83 5.73
CA GLN A 132 1.82 24.90 4.77
C GLN A 132 1.78 26.28 5.44
N LEU A 133 1.18 26.39 6.63
CA LEU A 133 1.15 27.62 7.39
C LEU A 133 2.55 28.08 7.80
N LYS A 134 3.43 27.15 8.23
CA LYS A 134 4.84 27.45 8.49
C LYS A 134 5.51 28.03 7.23
N LYS A 135 5.34 27.36 6.09
CA LYS A 135 5.89 27.80 4.80
C LYS A 135 5.39 29.20 4.42
N TYR A 136 4.09 29.44 4.56
CA TYR A 136 3.48 30.74 4.30
C TYR A 136 4.05 31.83 5.22
N ARG A 137 4.16 31.58 6.53
CA ARG A 137 4.76 32.53 7.48
C ARG A 137 6.20 32.87 7.11
N THR A 138 7.00 31.89 6.71
CA THR A 138 8.38 32.12 6.26
C THR A 138 8.43 32.95 4.98
N MET A 139 7.58 32.66 4.00
CA MET A 139 7.47 33.44 2.76
C MET A 139 7.03 34.89 3.03
N ARG A 140 5.99 35.08 3.85
CA ARG A 140 5.48 36.40 4.21
C ARG A 140 6.52 37.27 4.93
N ARG A 141 7.34 36.68 5.80
CA ARG A 141 8.47 37.42 6.44
C ARG A 141 9.52 37.88 5.42
N ARG A 142 9.77 37.08 4.39
CA ARG A 142 10.82 37.39 3.39
C ARG A 142 10.35 38.36 2.31
N TYR A 143 9.08 38.30 1.94
CA TYR A 143 8.56 38.98 0.75
C TYR A 143 7.31 39.82 1.01
N GLY A 144 6.69 39.73 2.19
CA GLY A 144 5.38 40.32 2.50
C GLY A 144 5.39 41.53 3.42
N GLU A 145 6.47 41.79 4.17
CA GLU A 145 6.58 42.99 5.02
C GLU A 145 6.93 44.26 4.22
N GLY A 146 7.47 44.15 3.01
CA GLY A 146 7.84 45.29 2.15
C GLY A 146 6.80 45.75 1.13
N ALA A 147 5.65 45.07 1.00
CA ALA A 147 4.66 45.34 -0.05
C ALA A 147 3.44 46.18 0.40
N GLY A 148 3.41 46.62 1.66
CA GLY A 148 2.27 47.35 2.24
C GLY A 148 2.65 48.60 3.05
N GLY A 149 3.89 49.09 2.91
CA GLY A 149 4.43 50.21 3.71
C GLY A 149 4.65 51.52 2.94
N GLU A 150 4.24 51.62 1.67
CA GLU A 150 4.37 52.85 0.86
C GLU A 150 3.00 53.37 0.38
N ALA A 151 2.00 53.32 1.25
CA ALA A 151 0.69 53.92 0.99
C ALA A 151 0.09 54.51 2.28
N GLU A 152 0.83 55.43 2.93
CA GLU A 152 0.28 56.61 3.62
C GLU A 152 1.39 57.59 4.00
#